data_AF-A0A243S3V5-F1
#
_entry.id   AF-A0A243S3V5-F1
#
_cell.length_a   1.000
_cell.length_b   1.000
_cell.length_c   1.000
_cell.angle_alpha   90.00
_cell.angle_beta   90.00
_cell.angle_gamma   90.00
#
_symmetry.space_group_name_H-M   'P 1'
#
loop_
_entity.id
_entity.type
_entity.pdbx_description
1 polymer ?
#
loop_
_entity_poly.entity_id
_entity_poly.type
_entity_poly.pdbx_seq_one_letter_code
_entity_poly.pdbx_strand_id
1 'polypeptide(L)'
;MGRSRGVAVVVAGLVLAVGGCGEGGTDETAPAKSSAEPKPTRSPSPSSPSPSSELVEWVGDMCESTVALQNLRKESAADLKEIRNADDETGMLAHAHALSYLSTTPSDVETVAGDLESLGPSGVPAADRLRDALRKKVRRVANELGAQSPAVGLEYAESTVADVDKQVQSLTPPDPDLPALTRKVPRLAAAYERAEQCAPGWKPDGSSGEGDSPASDPTGPLPEAADGKNYAACSDGACEVLVTSTADITAKGTEVHVIVADDSITFQSGGGVMQFGGAGGEAGFGNGLKANVVAHDKDGAVLKFSRS
;
A
#
# COMPACT_ATOMS: atom_id res chain seq x y z
N MET A 1 7.21 -39.06 -22.23
CA MET A 1 7.95 -39.70 -21.13
C MET A 1 9.26 -38.95 -20.92
N GLY A 2 9.24 -37.91 -20.07
CA GLY A 2 10.39 -37.03 -19.81
C GLY A 2 10.72 -37.05 -18.32
N ARG A 3 11.99 -37.30 -18.02
CA ARG A 3 12.55 -37.65 -16.71
C ARG A 3 12.49 -36.50 -15.69
N SER A 4 11.93 -36.80 -14.52
CA SER A 4 12.11 -36.00 -13.30
C SER A 4 13.54 -36.15 -12.78
N ARG A 5 14.23 -35.02 -12.52
CA ARG A 5 15.47 -34.99 -11.73
C ARG A 5 15.16 -34.31 -10.40
N GLY A 6 15.27 -35.08 -9.32
CA GLY A 6 15.17 -34.56 -7.95
C GLY A 6 16.41 -33.77 -7.56
N VAL A 7 16.20 -32.76 -6.72
CA VAL A 7 17.27 -31.99 -6.08
C VAL A 7 17.33 -32.43 -4.62
N ALA A 8 18.49 -32.97 -4.22
CA ALA A 8 18.80 -33.29 -2.83
C ALA A 8 19.33 -32.03 -2.14
N VAL A 9 18.70 -31.63 -1.03
CA VAL A 9 19.18 -30.55 -0.16
C VAL A 9 19.94 -31.19 1.00
N VAL A 10 21.24 -30.93 1.09
CA VAL A 10 22.10 -31.30 2.22
C VAL A 10 22.08 -30.13 3.21
N VAL A 11 21.53 -30.35 4.40
CA VAL A 11 21.59 -29.40 5.51
C VAL A 11 22.79 -29.75 6.38
N ALA A 12 23.84 -28.92 6.34
CA ALA A 12 24.95 -28.99 7.28
C ALA A 12 24.61 -28.12 8.49
N GLY A 13 24.36 -28.76 9.64
CA GLY A 13 24.18 -28.10 10.93
C GLY A 13 25.52 -27.64 11.51
N LEU A 14 25.55 -26.44 12.07
CA LEU A 14 26.70 -25.90 12.80
C LEU A 14 26.31 -25.78 14.28
N VAL A 15 26.93 -26.60 15.12
CA VAL A 15 26.82 -26.59 16.58
C VAL A 15 27.93 -25.68 17.13
N LEU A 16 27.56 -24.66 17.90
CA LEU A 16 28.52 -23.90 18.72
C LEU A 16 28.33 -24.31 20.18
N ALA A 17 29.26 -25.14 20.65
CA ALA A 17 29.49 -25.39 22.06
C ALA A 17 30.47 -24.34 22.61
N VAL A 18 30.08 -23.62 23.65
CA VAL A 18 31.01 -22.83 24.47
C VAL A 18 30.91 -23.36 25.89
N GLY A 19 31.90 -24.16 26.27
CA GLY A 19 32.22 -24.48 27.66
C GLY A 19 33.22 -23.48 28.22
N GLY A 20 33.21 -23.28 29.53
CA GLY A 20 34.19 -22.45 30.23
C GLY A 20 34.00 -22.53 31.74
N CYS A 21 34.77 -23.42 32.37
CA CYS A 21 34.84 -23.69 33.80
C CYS A 21 35.38 -22.50 34.61
N GLY A 22 34.93 -22.40 35.86
CA GLY A 22 35.54 -21.59 36.92
C GLY A 22 35.38 -22.31 38.25
N GLU A 23 36.43 -23.03 38.64
CA GLU A 23 36.56 -23.89 39.81
C GLU A 23 37.25 -23.15 40.97
N GLY A 24 36.82 -23.43 42.21
CA GLY A 24 37.70 -23.39 43.39
C GLY A 24 37.38 -22.39 44.50
N GLY A 25 37.21 -22.88 45.74
CA GLY A 25 37.72 -22.18 46.92
C GLY A 25 36.87 -22.16 48.21
N THR A 26 36.94 -23.26 48.98
CA THR A 26 37.00 -23.37 50.46
C THR A 26 35.89 -22.84 51.38
N ASP A 27 35.32 -23.79 52.13
CA ASP A 27 34.72 -23.65 53.47
C ASP A 27 35.72 -23.07 54.49
N GLU A 28 35.28 -22.10 55.30
CA GLU A 28 35.76 -21.93 56.67
C GLU A 28 34.63 -21.38 57.56
N THR A 29 34.40 -22.03 58.70
CA THR A 29 33.28 -21.77 59.62
C THR A 29 33.78 -21.13 60.93
N ALA A 30 32.99 -20.17 61.43
CA ALA A 30 32.87 -19.64 62.82
C ALA A 30 33.67 -18.37 63.21
N PRO A 31 33.24 -17.59 64.25
CA PRO A 31 31.88 -17.20 64.64
C PRO A 31 31.69 -15.68 64.87
N ALA A 32 30.42 -15.25 64.88
CA ALA A 32 29.78 -14.09 65.51
C ALA A 32 30.61 -12.84 65.92
N LYS A 33 30.28 -11.70 65.31
CA LYS A 33 30.23 -10.41 66.00
C LYS A 33 29.13 -9.51 65.43
N SER A 34 28.15 -9.24 66.29
CA SER A 34 27.09 -8.26 66.07
C SER A 34 27.69 -6.86 66.02
N SER A 35 27.47 -6.15 64.91
CA SER A 35 27.57 -4.69 64.82
C SER A 35 26.53 -4.23 63.82
N ALA A 36 25.52 -3.54 64.35
CA ALA A 36 24.44 -2.95 63.57
C ALA A 36 25.02 -1.79 62.75
N GLU A 37 25.37 -2.08 61.50
CA GLU A 37 25.70 -1.10 60.48
C GLU A 37 24.40 -0.45 59.96
N PRO A 38 24.37 0.88 59.78
CA PRO A 38 23.18 1.55 59.25
C PRO A 38 22.90 1.02 57.84
N LYS A 39 21.66 0.54 57.62
CA LYS A 39 21.16 0.14 56.30
C LYS A 39 21.54 1.21 55.27
N PRO A 40 22.21 0.86 54.16
CA PRO A 40 22.40 1.80 53.07
C PRO A 40 21.01 2.20 52.58
N THR A 41 20.68 3.47 52.75
CA THR A 41 19.54 4.12 52.11
C THR A 41 19.69 3.85 50.62
N ARG A 42 18.80 3.01 50.07
CA ARG A 42 18.68 2.80 48.62
C ARG A 42 18.54 4.18 48.00
N SER A 43 19.59 4.66 47.33
CA SER A 43 19.48 5.76 46.39
C SER A 43 18.32 5.44 45.46
N PRO A 44 17.42 6.41 45.17
CA PRO A 44 16.34 6.19 44.21
C PRO A 44 16.98 5.66 42.93
N SER A 45 16.55 4.47 42.51
CA SER A 45 16.97 3.90 41.23
C SER A 45 16.77 4.97 40.16
N PRO A 46 17.78 5.26 39.31
CA PRO A 46 17.64 6.25 38.26
C PRO A 46 16.42 5.86 37.44
N SER A 47 15.39 6.69 37.50
CA SER A 47 14.18 6.54 36.71
C SER A 47 14.64 6.40 35.27
N SER A 48 14.28 5.30 34.61
CA SER A 48 14.68 5.04 33.22
C SER A 48 14.46 6.32 32.41
N PRO A 49 15.49 6.82 31.70
CA PRO A 49 15.36 8.08 30.99
C PRO A 49 14.19 7.97 30.01
N SER A 50 13.30 8.97 30.06
CA SER A 50 12.19 9.07 29.11
C SER A 50 12.71 9.00 27.68
N PRO A 51 11.98 8.39 26.74
CA PRO A 51 12.37 8.39 25.34
C PRO A 51 12.46 9.84 24.83
N SER A 52 13.41 10.08 23.93
CA SER A 52 13.52 11.35 23.21
C SER A 52 12.32 11.54 22.28
N SER A 53 11.91 12.78 22.02
CA SER A 53 10.83 13.09 21.07
C SER A 53 11.12 12.52 19.68
N GLU A 54 12.36 12.63 19.21
CA GLU A 54 12.82 12.07 17.94
C GLU A 54 12.59 10.56 17.82
N LEU A 55 12.74 9.81 18.93
CA LEU A 55 12.49 8.37 18.91
C LEU A 55 10.99 8.06 18.93
N VAL A 56 10.19 8.88 19.60
CA VAL A 56 8.72 8.74 19.60
C VAL A 56 8.18 8.99 18.20
N GLU A 57 8.63 10.06 17.55
CA GLU A 57 8.29 10.40 16.16
C GLU A 57 8.70 9.28 15.20
N TRP A 58 9.97 8.84 15.27
CA TRP A 58 10.44 7.71 14.46
C TRP A 58 9.61 6.44 14.63
N VAL A 59 9.21 6.12 15.87
CA VAL A 59 8.37 4.95 16.14
C VAL A 59 6.96 5.14 15.58
N GLY A 60 6.43 6.36 15.63
CA GLY A 60 5.17 6.73 14.99
C GLY A 60 5.19 6.49 13.48
N ASP A 61 6.16 7.07 12.78
CA ASP A 61 6.35 6.91 11.33
C ASP A 61 6.54 5.43 10.93
N MET A 62 7.24 4.66 11.78
CA MET A 62 7.43 3.23 11.57
C MET A 62 6.12 2.44 11.72
N CYS A 63 5.27 2.81 12.68
CA CYS A 63 3.95 2.21 12.86
C CYS A 63 3.03 2.57 11.69
N GLU A 64 3.01 3.82 11.26
CA GLU A 64 2.28 4.29 10.10
C GLU A 64 2.66 3.53 8.82
N SER A 65 3.97 3.42 8.52
CA SER A 65 4.47 2.64 7.39
C SER A 65 4.05 1.16 7.46
N THR A 66 4.01 0.59 8.68
CA THR A 66 3.60 -0.81 8.88
C THR A 66 2.09 -0.99 8.65
N VAL A 67 1.28 -0.01 9.06
CA VAL A 67 -0.16 0.02 8.80
C VAL A 67 -0.44 0.22 7.31
N ALA A 68 0.29 1.10 6.63
CA ALA A 68 0.18 1.28 5.17
C ALA A 68 0.47 -0.02 4.42
N LEU A 69 1.54 -0.75 4.78
CA LEU A 69 1.82 -2.08 4.23
C LEU A 69 0.71 -3.10 4.49
N GLN A 70 0.09 -3.05 5.67
CA GLN A 70 -1.02 -3.94 6.00
C GLN A 70 -2.28 -3.61 5.19
N ASN A 71 -2.60 -2.33 5.02
CA ASN A 71 -3.74 -1.86 4.24
C ASN A 71 -3.57 -2.20 2.76
N LEU A 72 -2.41 -1.88 2.18
CA LEU A 72 -2.04 -2.24 0.82
C LEU A 72 -2.25 -3.74 0.54
N ARG A 73 -1.82 -4.61 1.46
CA ARG A 73 -2.04 -6.06 1.34
C ARG A 73 -3.52 -6.44 1.42
N LYS A 74 -4.28 -5.78 2.28
CA LYS A 74 -5.71 -6.05 2.44
C LYS A 74 -6.51 -5.60 1.23
N GLU A 75 -6.21 -4.42 0.70
CA GLU A 75 -6.81 -3.82 -0.50
C GLU A 75 -6.48 -4.67 -1.72
N SER A 76 -5.21 -5.02 -1.91
CA SER A 76 -4.80 -5.93 -3.00
C SER A 76 -5.57 -7.25 -3.00
N ALA A 77 -5.80 -7.85 -1.83
CA ALA A 77 -6.59 -9.07 -1.73
C ALA A 77 -8.09 -8.85 -2.00
N ALA A 78 -8.62 -7.66 -1.70
CA ALA A 78 -9.99 -7.27 -1.98
C ALA A 78 -10.18 -7.03 -3.49
N ASP A 79 -9.26 -6.31 -4.14
CA ASP A 79 -9.29 -6.02 -5.57
C ASP A 79 -9.20 -7.30 -6.39
N LEU A 80 -8.27 -8.19 -6.04
CA LEU A 80 -8.17 -9.51 -6.70
C LEU A 80 -9.46 -10.32 -6.55
N LYS A 81 -10.16 -10.19 -5.41
CA LYS A 81 -11.45 -10.84 -5.19
C LYS A 81 -12.53 -10.19 -6.05
N GLU A 82 -12.55 -8.89 -6.18
CA GLU A 82 -13.51 -8.16 -7.03
C GLU A 82 -13.32 -8.51 -8.50
N ILE A 83 -12.09 -8.44 -9.01
CA ILE A 83 -11.71 -8.83 -10.38
C ILE A 83 -12.22 -10.25 -10.70
N ARG A 84 -12.06 -11.20 -9.77
CA ARG A 84 -12.51 -12.60 -9.96
C ARG A 84 -14.02 -12.82 -9.87
N ASN A 85 -14.75 -11.93 -9.21
CA ASN A 85 -16.20 -12.05 -9.00
C ASN A 85 -17.01 -11.05 -9.85
N ALA A 86 -16.35 -10.34 -10.77
CA ALA A 86 -17.00 -9.48 -11.73
C ALA A 86 -17.84 -10.35 -12.69
N ASP A 87 -19.12 -10.50 -12.37
CA ASP A 87 -20.11 -11.17 -13.23
C ASP A 87 -20.56 -10.18 -14.32
N ASP A 88 -19.80 -10.09 -15.40
CA ASP A 88 -20.26 -9.49 -16.65
C ASP A 88 -20.09 -10.46 -17.83
N GLU A 89 -21.15 -10.65 -18.62
CA GLU A 89 -21.16 -11.57 -19.78
C GLU A 89 -20.02 -11.32 -20.78
N THR A 90 -19.45 -10.10 -20.75
CA THR A 90 -18.37 -9.66 -21.63
C THR A 90 -16.97 -9.78 -21.03
N GLY A 91 -16.81 -9.99 -19.71
CA GLY A 91 -15.53 -9.96 -18.99
C GLY A 91 -14.82 -8.60 -19.00
N MET A 92 -15.49 -7.55 -19.44
CA MET A 92 -14.94 -6.20 -19.62
C MET A 92 -14.81 -5.48 -18.29
N LEU A 93 -15.71 -5.73 -17.34
CA LEU A 93 -15.63 -5.14 -16.01
C LEU A 93 -14.46 -5.74 -15.23
N ALA A 94 -14.33 -7.07 -15.23
CA ALA A 94 -13.17 -7.77 -14.69
C ALA A 94 -11.86 -7.22 -15.29
N HIS A 95 -11.85 -6.98 -16.60
CA HIS A 95 -10.71 -6.43 -17.31
C HIS A 95 -10.37 -5.00 -16.89
N ALA A 96 -11.36 -4.12 -16.77
CA ALA A 96 -11.16 -2.75 -16.33
C ALA A 96 -10.60 -2.68 -14.90
N HIS A 97 -11.14 -3.50 -13.98
CA HIS A 97 -10.59 -3.60 -12.63
C HIS A 97 -9.15 -4.14 -12.64
N ALA A 98 -8.85 -5.14 -13.48
CA ALA A 98 -7.51 -5.66 -13.62
C ALA A 98 -6.51 -4.60 -14.11
N LEU A 99 -6.88 -3.80 -15.12
CA LEU A 99 -6.03 -2.71 -15.60
C LEU A 99 -5.83 -1.63 -14.53
N SER A 100 -6.90 -1.23 -13.85
CA SER A 100 -6.84 -0.27 -12.75
C SER A 100 -5.87 -0.77 -11.68
N TYR A 101 -6.07 -1.98 -11.17
CA TYR A 101 -5.23 -2.62 -10.17
C TYR A 101 -3.75 -2.71 -10.59
N LEU A 102 -3.47 -3.15 -11.81
CA LEU A 102 -2.11 -3.26 -12.33
C LEU A 102 -1.44 -1.91 -12.52
N SER A 103 -2.21 -0.84 -12.70
CA SER A 103 -1.69 0.52 -12.84
C SER A 103 -1.43 1.21 -11.50
N THR A 104 -2.29 0.99 -10.50
CA THR A 104 -2.21 1.67 -9.19
C THR A 104 -1.25 0.98 -8.23
N THR A 105 -1.31 -0.35 -8.15
CA THR A 105 -0.55 -1.12 -7.15
C THR A 105 0.96 -0.85 -7.16
N PRO A 106 1.65 -0.74 -8.32
CA PRO A 106 3.07 -0.39 -8.33
C PRO A 106 3.34 0.98 -7.67
N SER A 107 2.50 1.98 -7.94
CA SER A 107 2.62 3.33 -7.36
C SER A 107 2.37 3.35 -5.86
N ASP A 108 1.42 2.55 -5.37
CA ASP A 108 1.16 2.44 -3.93
C ASP A 108 2.36 1.79 -3.20
N VAL A 109 2.97 0.77 -3.80
CA VAL A 109 4.19 0.14 -3.28
C VAL A 109 5.37 1.12 -3.30
N GLU A 110 5.51 1.93 -4.34
CA GLU A 110 6.54 2.98 -4.45
C GLU A 110 6.36 4.08 -3.41
N THR A 111 5.11 4.47 -3.11
CA THR A 111 4.79 5.45 -2.06
C THR A 111 5.29 4.96 -0.70
N VAL A 112 4.94 3.73 -0.31
CA VAL A 112 5.42 3.13 0.94
C VAL A 112 6.94 2.95 0.94
N ALA A 113 7.54 2.67 -0.22
CA ALA A 113 8.99 2.63 -0.35
C ALA A 113 9.61 4.01 -0.03
N GLY A 114 9.04 5.09 -0.58
CA GLY A 114 9.44 6.47 -0.32
C GLY A 114 9.36 6.84 1.16
N ASP A 115 8.25 6.50 1.82
CA ASP A 115 8.03 6.76 3.25
C ASP A 115 9.12 6.07 4.09
N LEU A 116 9.34 4.77 3.87
CA LEU A 116 10.40 4.00 4.52
C LEU A 116 11.81 4.51 4.19
N GLU A 117 12.01 5.14 3.04
CA GLU A 117 13.29 5.74 2.68
C GLU A 117 13.57 7.05 3.42
N SER A 118 12.51 7.85 3.66
CA SER A 118 12.57 9.11 4.40
C SER A 118 12.83 8.90 5.91
N LEU A 119 12.42 7.74 6.45
CA LEU A 119 12.71 7.30 7.81
C LEU A 119 14.23 7.21 8.06
N GLY A 120 14.76 8.24 8.74
CA GLY A 120 16.13 8.31 9.24
C GLY A 120 16.45 7.22 10.28
N PRO A 121 17.71 7.07 10.72
CA PRO A 121 18.07 6.10 11.76
C PRO A 121 17.47 6.49 13.11
N SER A 122 16.98 5.50 13.86
CA SER A 122 16.37 5.66 15.18
C SER A 122 17.39 5.87 16.32
N GLY A 123 18.65 5.50 16.06
CA GLY A 123 19.69 5.40 17.09
C GLY A 123 19.55 4.14 17.97
N VAL A 124 18.63 3.23 17.67
CA VAL A 124 18.46 1.92 18.30
C VAL A 124 18.85 0.84 17.28
N PRO A 125 20.02 0.18 17.42
CA PRO A 125 20.55 -0.71 16.39
C PRO A 125 19.65 -1.87 15.97
N ALA A 126 18.76 -2.35 16.85
CA ALA A 126 17.81 -3.40 16.52
C ALA A 126 16.65 -2.87 15.66
N ALA A 127 16.17 -1.65 15.94
CA ALA A 127 15.10 -1.00 15.18
C ALA A 127 15.61 -0.54 13.80
N ASP A 128 16.87 -0.08 13.71
CA ASP A 128 17.50 0.29 12.43
C ASP A 128 17.62 -0.92 11.48
N ARG A 129 17.95 -2.11 12.02
CA ARG A 129 17.97 -3.36 11.23
C ARG A 129 16.58 -3.75 10.72
N LEU A 130 15.54 -3.56 11.54
CA LEU A 130 14.16 -3.80 11.14
C LEU A 130 13.77 -2.89 9.98
N ARG A 131 14.01 -1.58 10.11
CA ARG A 131 13.77 -0.60 9.04
C ARG A 131 14.52 -0.96 7.77
N ASP A 132 15.81 -1.28 7.86
CA ASP A 132 16.63 -1.63 6.69
C ASP A 132 16.13 -2.91 5.99
N ALA A 133 15.71 -3.91 6.78
CA ALA A 133 15.12 -5.14 6.25
C ALA A 133 13.80 -4.87 5.52
N LEU A 134 12.94 -4.02 6.07
CA LEU A 134 11.69 -3.60 5.44
C LEU A 134 11.93 -2.80 4.16
N ARG A 135 12.76 -1.75 4.21
CA ARG A 135 13.17 -0.98 3.01
C ARG A 135 13.66 -1.87 1.89
N LYS A 136 14.58 -2.79 2.20
CA LYS A 136 15.14 -3.71 1.21
C LYS A 136 14.08 -4.63 0.61
N LYS A 137 13.08 -5.03 1.40
CA LYS A 137 12.00 -5.92 0.96
C LYS A 137 11.00 -5.16 0.08
N VAL A 138 10.51 -4.00 0.53
CA VAL A 138 9.56 -3.17 -0.23
C VAL A 138 10.19 -2.73 -1.55
N ARG A 139 11.43 -2.23 -1.54
CA ARG A 139 12.12 -1.81 -2.77
C ARG A 139 12.35 -2.95 -3.75
N ARG A 140 12.58 -4.17 -3.27
CA ARG A 140 12.67 -5.34 -4.15
C ARG A 140 11.34 -5.56 -4.88
N VAL A 141 10.22 -5.56 -4.14
CA VAL A 141 8.90 -5.74 -4.73
C VAL A 141 8.56 -4.60 -5.68
N ALA A 142 8.82 -3.34 -5.30
CA ALA A 142 8.64 -2.17 -6.18
C ALA A 142 9.37 -2.35 -7.52
N ASN A 143 10.66 -2.73 -7.48
CA ASN A 143 11.44 -2.97 -8.69
C ASN A 143 10.90 -4.14 -9.53
N GLU A 144 10.44 -5.22 -8.89
CA GLU A 144 9.86 -6.36 -9.59
C GLU A 144 8.51 -6.01 -10.24
N LEU A 145 7.72 -5.13 -9.62
CA LEU A 145 6.47 -4.61 -10.15
C LEU A 145 6.72 -3.63 -11.30
N GLY A 146 7.62 -2.66 -11.14
CA GLY A 146 7.96 -1.71 -12.21
C GLY A 146 8.62 -2.35 -13.44
N ALA A 147 9.25 -3.53 -13.28
CA ALA A 147 9.75 -4.33 -14.39
C ALA A 147 8.65 -5.11 -15.15
N GLN A 148 7.50 -5.32 -14.53
CA GLN A 148 6.33 -5.90 -15.19
C GLN A 148 5.65 -4.81 -16.00
N SER A 149 5.87 -4.84 -17.31
CA SER A 149 5.21 -3.89 -18.20
C SER A 149 3.69 -4.14 -18.20
N PRO A 150 2.85 -3.10 -18.09
CA PRO A 150 1.40 -3.22 -18.22
C PRO A 150 0.96 -3.61 -19.63
N ALA A 151 1.89 -3.77 -20.58
CA ALA A 151 1.63 -4.28 -21.94
C ALA A 151 1.27 -5.79 -21.99
N VAL A 152 0.69 -6.33 -20.92
CA VAL A 152 0.08 -7.66 -20.94
C VAL A 152 -1.17 -7.59 -21.79
N GLY A 153 -1.19 -8.40 -22.85
CA GLY A 153 -2.40 -8.59 -23.65
C GLY A 153 -3.56 -9.05 -22.77
N LEU A 154 -4.78 -8.73 -23.20
CA LEU A 154 -6.06 -9.00 -22.51
C LEU A 154 -6.14 -10.43 -21.94
N GLU A 155 -5.56 -11.39 -22.64
CA GLU A 155 -5.57 -12.82 -22.31
C GLU A 155 -4.75 -13.20 -21.05
N TYR A 156 -3.88 -12.33 -20.55
CA TYR A 156 -3.02 -12.60 -19.39
C TYR A 156 -3.37 -11.79 -18.14
N ALA A 157 -4.31 -10.84 -18.23
CA ALA A 157 -4.60 -9.88 -17.16
C ALA A 157 -4.85 -10.56 -15.80
N GLU A 158 -5.71 -11.57 -15.74
CA GLU A 158 -6.00 -12.29 -14.49
C GLU A 158 -4.77 -12.96 -13.86
N SER A 159 -3.92 -13.57 -14.69
CA SER A 159 -2.70 -14.23 -14.22
C SER A 159 -1.68 -13.21 -13.69
N THR A 160 -1.58 -12.05 -14.34
CA THR A 160 -0.70 -10.96 -13.92
C THR A 160 -1.20 -10.31 -12.63
N VAL A 161 -2.51 -10.05 -12.49
CA VAL A 161 -3.11 -9.55 -11.23
C VAL A 161 -2.78 -10.50 -10.08
N ALA A 162 -2.92 -11.82 -10.28
CA ALA A 162 -2.61 -12.80 -9.24
C ALA A 162 -1.12 -12.83 -8.86
N ASP A 163 -0.21 -12.63 -9.82
CA ASP A 163 1.23 -12.55 -9.57
C ASP A 163 1.62 -11.25 -8.83
N VAL A 164 1.01 -10.12 -9.21
CA VAL A 164 1.17 -8.83 -8.51
C VAL A 164 0.65 -8.93 -7.08
N ASP A 165 -0.56 -9.46 -6.86
CA ASP A 165 -1.09 -9.65 -5.49
C ASP A 165 -0.16 -10.53 -4.67
N LYS A 166 0.34 -11.63 -5.24
CA LYS A 166 1.29 -12.51 -4.54
C LYS A 166 2.56 -11.75 -4.11
N GLN A 167 3.06 -10.83 -4.93
CA GLN A 167 4.21 -10.00 -4.57
C GLN A 167 3.84 -9.01 -3.46
N VAL A 168 2.68 -8.35 -3.53
CA VAL A 168 2.18 -7.47 -2.47
C VAL A 168 1.98 -8.23 -1.16
N GLN A 169 1.34 -9.41 -1.20
CA GLN A 169 1.16 -10.28 -0.03
C GLN A 169 2.47 -10.72 0.61
N SER A 170 3.56 -10.74 -0.16
CA SER A 170 4.88 -11.04 0.36
C SER A 170 5.41 -9.97 1.31
N LEU A 171 4.89 -8.73 1.28
CA LEU A 171 5.29 -7.58 2.10
C LEU A 171 4.89 -7.68 3.58
N THR A 172 5.13 -8.83 4.18
CA THR A 172 5.00 -9.04 5.63
C THR A 172 6.15 -8.37 6.40
N PRO A 173 5.91 -7.88 7.63
CA PRO A 173 6.98 -7.48 8.54
C PRO A 173 8.00 -8.60 8.75
N PRO A 174 9.32 -8.30 8.82
CA PRO A 174 10.35 -9.29 9.12
C PRO A 174 10.37 -9.61 10.62
N ASP A 175 10.85 -10.80 10.97
CA ASP A 175 11.06 -11.21 12.36
C ASP A 175 12.48 -10.83 12.85
N PRO A 176 12.63 -10.22 14.04
CA PRO A 176 11.58 -9.70 14.91
C PRO A 176 10.96 -8.41 14.38
N ASP A 177 9.64 -8.29 14.49
CA ASP A 177 8.90 -7.07 14.20
C ASP A 177 9.02 -6.01 15.32
N LEU A 178 8.44 -4.83 15.11
CA LEU A 178 8.51 -3.74 16.08
C LEU A 178 7.91 -4.14 17.45
N PRO A 179 6.71 -4.75 17.55
CA PRO A 179 6.20 -5.29 18.81
C PRO A 179 7.10 -6.33 19.49
N ALA A 180 7.81 -7.17 18.74
CA ALA A 180 8.78 -8.11 19.32
C ALA A 180 10.03 -7.39 19.85
N LEU A 181 10.45 -6.30 19.21
CA LEU A 181 11.58 -5.48 19.66
C LEU A 181 11.25 -4.67 20.91
N THR A 182 10.04 -4.13 21.06
CA THR A 182 9.64 -3.37 22.26
C THR A 182 9.74 -4.21 23.52
N ARG A 183 9.43 -5.51 23.44
CA ARG A 183 9.58 -6.46 24.56
C ARG A 183 11.03 -6.63 25.04
N LYS A 184 12.02 -6.36 24.17
CA LYS A 184 13.45 -6.56 24.44
C LYS A 184 14.19 -5.25 24.72
N VAL A 185 13.67 -4.12 24.26
CA VAL A 185 14.34 -2.81 24.30
C VAL A 185 13.45 -1.81 25.04
N PRO A 186 13.68 -1.57 26.35
CA PRO A 186 12.81 -0.72 27.18
C PRO A 186 12.61 0.70 26.65
N ARG A 187 13.66 1.32 26.08
CA ARG A 187 13.56 2.66 25.48
C ARG A 187 12.61 2.69 24.27
N LEU A 188 12.61 1.61 23.47
CA LEU A 188 11.73 1.46 22.32
C LEU A 188 10.28 1.20 22.77
N ALA A 189 10.07 0.40 23.82
CA ALA A 189 8.76 0.22 24.42
C ALA A 189 8.16 1.54 24.90
N ALA A 190 8.93 2.35 25.64
CA ALA A 190 8.46 3.64 26.12
C ALA A 190 8.14 4.62 24.98
N ALA A 191 8.89 4.56 23.87
CA ALA A 191 8.59 5.37 22.69
C ALA A 191 7.31 4.88 21.98
N TYR A 192 7.16 3.56 21.82
CA TYR A 192 5.98 2.93 21.23
C TYR A 192 4.69 3.22 21.99
N GLU A 193 4.73 3.22 23.32
CA GLU A 193 3.57 3.59 24.15
C GLU A 193 3.14 5.05 23.99
N ARG A 194 4.06 5.94 23.58
CA ARG A 194 3.80 7.37 23.40
C ARG A 194 3.46 7.77 21.96
N ALA A 195 3.80 6.93 20.99
CA ALA A 195 3.51 7.17 19.59
C ALA A 195 2.04 6.88 19.31
N GLU A 196 1.27 7.91 18.95
CA GLU A 196 -0.17 7.81 18.70
C GLU A 196 -0.49 6.86 17.54
N GLN A 197 0.38 6.84 16.53
CA GLN A 197 0.27 5.97 15.34
C GLN A 197 0.40 4.48 15.68
N CYS A 198 0.98 4.15 16.83
CA CYS A 198 1.11 2.78 17.31
C CYS A 198 -0.07 2.33 18.18
N ALA A 199 -1.02 3.22 18.48
CA ALA A 199 -2.15 2.91 19.34
C ALA A 199 -3.14 1.95 18.64
N PRO A 200 -3.76 1.02 19.39
CA PRO A 200 -4.80 0.16 18.83
C PRO A 200 -5.95 0.97 18.24
N GLY A 201 -6.28 0.70 16.97
CA GLY A 201 -7.36 1.39 16.27
C GLY A 201 -6.98 2.76 15.72
N TRP A 202 -5.71 3.16 15.81
CA TRP A 202 -5.20 4.27 15.00
C TRP A 202 -5.48 3.98 13.52
N LYS A 203 -5.88 5.03 12.81
CA LYS A 203 -6.04 5.02 11.37
C LYS A 203 -5.20 6.18 10.83
N PRO A 204 -4.51 6.00 9.70
CA PRO A 204 -3.93 7.13 9.01
C PRO A 204 -5.06 8.10 8.73
N ASP A 205 -4.89 9.34 9.18
CA ASP A 205 -5.72 10.44 8.72
C ASP A 205 -5.54 10.43 7.20
N GLY A 206 -6.62 10.22 6.44
CA GLY A 206 -6.57 9.82 5.03
C GLY A 206 -5.95 10.83 4.05
N SER A 207 -5.09 11.75 4.49
CA SER A 207 -4.26 12.64 3.69
C SER A 207 -3.32 13.45 4.56
N SER A 208 -2.03 13.17 4.46
CA SER A 208 -0.99 14.17 4.69
C SER A 208 0.09 13.98 3.64
N GLY A 209 -0.25 14.34 2.40
CA GLY A 209 0.64 14.11 1.25
C GLY A 209 0.32 14.85 -0.04
N GLU A 210 -0.91 15.32 -0.27
CA GLU A 210 -1.19 16.34 -1.27
C GLU A 210 -2.03 17.44 -0.63
N GLY A 211 -1.59 18.68 -0.81
CA GLY A 211 -2.39 19.87 -0.53
C GLY A 211 -3.51 20.04 -1.55
N ASP A 212 -4.21 18.96 -1.87
CA ASP A 212 -5.55 19.05 -2.39
C ASP A 212 -6.45 19.07 -1.15
N SER A 213 -7.04 20.24 -0.88
CA SER A 213 -8.42 20.17 -0.42
C SER A 213 -9.10 19.19 -1.38
N PRO A 214 -9.65 18.04 -0.94
CA PRO A 214 -10.48 17.28 -1.84
C PRO A 214 -11.48 18.29 -2.34
N ALA A 215 -11.41 18.63 -3.63
CA ALA A 215 -12.43 19.44 -4.25
C ALA A 215 -13.69 18.70 -3.87
N SER A 216 -14.48 19.32 -2.98
CA SER A 216 -15.51 18.63 -2.22
C SER A 216 -16.23 17.74 -3.21
N ASP A 217 -16.25 16.42 -2.97
CA ASP A 217 -17.06 15.51 -3.77
C ASP A 217 -18.35 16.26 -4.03
N PRO A 218 -18.70 16.59 -5.28
CA PRO A 218 -19.92 17.33 -5.53
C PRO A 218 -21.05 16.42 -5.06
N THR A 219 -21.43 16.57 -3.79
CA THR A 219 -22.48 15.80 -3.12
C THR A 219 -23.85 16.29 -3.56
N GLY A 220 -23.86 17.17 -4.57
CA GLY A 220 -25.03 17.56 -5.30
C GLY A 220 -25.35 16.51 -6.36
N PRO A 221 -26.61 16.42 -6.79
CA PRO A 221 -26.98 15.55 -7.91
C PRO A 221 -26.12 15.88 -9.13
N LEU A 222 -25.77 14.85 -9.91
CA LEU A 222 -25.13 15.05 -11.22
C LEU A 222 -25.88 16.14 -12.01
N PRO A 223 -25.15 17.07 -12.63
CA PRO A 223 -25.78 18.05 -13.51
C PRO A 223 -26.52 17.31 -14.63
N GLU A 224 -27.59 17.91 -15.13
CA GLU A 224 -28.29 17.36 -16.28
C GLU A 224 -27.40 17.50 -17.51
N ALA A 225 -27.02 16.37 -18.11
CA ALA A 225 -26.27 16.35 -19.35
C ALA A 225 -27.14 16.89 -20.49
N ALA A 226 -26.62 17.80 -21.32
CA ALA A 226 -27.40 18.46 -22.38
C ALA A 226 -28.11 17.47 -23.33
N ASP A 227 -27.48 16.33 -23.62
CA ASP A 227 -28.02 15.26 -24.47
C ASP A 227 -28.52 14.05 -23.65
N GLY A 228 -28.51 14.12 -22.32
CA GLY A 228 -28.92 13.02 -21.44
C GLY A 228 -28.20 11.71 -21.79
N LYS A 229 -28.94 10.61 -21.98
CA LYS A 229 -28.38 9.30 -22.40
C LYS A 229 -28.36 9.12 -23.93
N ASN A 230 -28.52 10.18 -24.72
CA ASN A 230 -28.57 10.09 -26.18
C ASN A 230 -27.16 10.08 -26.80
N TYR A 231 -26.46 8.95 -26.71
CA TYR A 231 -25.08 8.83 -27.21
C TYR A 231 -24.93 9.06 -28.73
N ALA A 232 -26.03 8.93 -29.50
CA ALA A 232 -26.01 9.23 -30.94
C ALA A 232 -25.81 10.72 -31.24
N ALA A 233 -26.11 11.61 -30.28
CA ALA A 233 -25.84 13.05 -30.40
C ALA A 233 -24.34 13.32 -30.61
N CYS A 234 -23.47 12.45 -30.11
CA CYS A 234 -22.02 12.58 -30.20
C CYS A 234 -21.45 12.34 -31.58
N SER A 235 -22.25 11.90 -32.56
CA SER A 235 -21.76 11.49 -33.89
C SER A 235 -20.89 12.54 -34.60
N ASP A 236 -21.15 13.82 -34.38
CA ASP A 236 -20.37 14.92 -34.95
C ASP A 236 -19.13 15.30 -34.11
N GLY A 237 -18.93 14.68 -32.95
CA GLY A 237 -17.85 14.94 -32.00
C GLY A 237 -18.12 16.08 -31.01
N ALA A 238 -19.37 16.55 -30.88
CA ALA A 238 -19.78 17.54 -29.90
C ALA A 238 -21.10 17.13 -29.24
N CYS A 239 -21.03 16.71 -27.97
CA CYS A 239 -22.20 16.33 -27.18
C CYS A 239 -21.88 16.42 -25.69
N GLU A 240 -22.90 16.35 -24.85
CA GLU A 240 -22.76 16.16 -23.41
C GLU A 240 -23.73 15.10 -22.92
N VAL A 241 -23.21 13.96 -22.48
CA VAL A 241 -24.02 12.76 -22.18
C VAL A 241 -23.79 12.25 -20.76
N LEU A 242 -24.79 11.58 -20.21
CA LEU A 242 -24.76 10.90 -18.92
C LEU A 242 -24.49 9.40 -19.13
N VAL A 243 -23.43 8.89 -18.51
CA VAL A 243 -23.10 7.46 -18.46
C VAL A 243 -23.23 6.98 -17.02
N THR A 244 -24.10 6.00 -16.77
CA THR A 244 -24.38 5.51 -15.40
C THR A 244 -23.60 4.25 -15.01
N SER A 245 -22.99 3.57 -15.98
CA SER A 245 -22.15 2.39 -15.73
C SER A 245 -21.21 2.17 -16.91
N THR A 246 -21.72 1.69 -18.04
CA THR A 246 -20.95 1.47 -19.26
C THR A 246 -21.68 2.01 -20.49
N ALA A 247 -20.95 2.52 -21.47
CA ALA A 247 -21.50 2.98 -22.73
C ALA A 247 -20.48 2.93 -23.87
N ASP A 248 -20.93 2.47 -25.04
CA ASP A 248 -20.21 2.64 -26.30
C ASP A 248 -20.67 3.92 -26.99
N ILE A 249 -19.77 4.87 -27.16
CA ILE A 249 -20.05 6.19 -27.74
C ILE A 249 -19.25 6.32 -29.03
N THR A 250 -19.94 6.48 -30.15
CA THR A 250 -19.28 6.84 -31.43
C THR A 250 -19.28 8.35 -31.59
N ALA A 251 -18.10 8.96 -31.48
CA ALA A 251 -17.92 10.38 -31.64
C ALA A 251 -16.91 10.70 -32.74
N LYS A 252 -17.33 11.47 -33.76
CA LYS A 252 -16.49 11.82 -34.92
C LYS A 252 -15.86 10.58 -35.60
N GLY A 253 -16.60 9.47 -35.65
CA GLY A 253 -16.14 8.20 -36.20
C GLY A 253 -15.15 7.43 -35.32
N THR A 254 -14.85 7.91 -34.12
CA THR A 254 -14.10 7.17 -33.10
C THR A 254 -15.06 6.50 -32.15
N GLU A 255 -14.93 5.19 -32.02
CA GLU A 255 -15.63 4.42 -31.00
C GLU A 255 -14.86 4.54 -29.67
N VAL A 256 -15.58 4.98 -28.64
CA VAL A 256 -15.06 5.17 -27.29
C VAL A 256 -15.94 4.34 -26.36
N HIS A 257 -15.35 3.29 -25.77
CA HIS A 257 -15.97 2.54 -24.70
C HIS A 257 -15.70 3.27 -23.37
N VAL A 258 -16.76 3.60 -22.65
CA VAL A 258 -16.70 4.31 -21.38
C VAL A 258 -17.16 3.37 -20.27
N ILE A 259 -16.39 3.32 -19.18
CA ILE A 259 -16.73 2.61 -17.95
C ILE A 259 -16.67 3.62 -16.80
N VAL A 260 -17.72 3.67 -16.00
CA VAL A 260 -17.87 4.53 -14.81
C VAL A 260 -17.96 3.63 -13.59
N ALA A 261 -17.02 3.81 -12.68
CA ALA A 261 -17.00 3.21 -11.34
C ALA A 261 -17.25 4.30 -10.28
N ASP A 262 -17.31 3.93 -9.00
CA ASP A 262 -17.60 4.88 -7.91
C ASP A 262 -16.57 6.01 -7.81
N ASP A 263 -15.31 5.73 -8.12
CA ASP A 263 -14.16 6.62 -7.91
C ASP A 263 -13.40 6.95 -9.21
N SER A 264 -13.77 6.34 -10.33
CA SER A 264 -13.03 6.49 -11.57
C SER A 264 -13.86 6.35 -12.84
N ILE A 265 -13.36 6.97 -13.90
CA ILE A 265 -13.91 6.86 -15.26
C ILE A 265 -12.82 6.41 -16.20
N THR A 266 -13.09 5.34 -16.93
CA THR A 266 -12.18 4.74 -17.90
C THR A 266 -12.71 4.94 -19.31
N PHE A 267 -11.85 5.46 -20.18
CA PHE A 267 -12.06 5.59 -21.61
C PHE A 267 -11.17 4.61 -22.35
N GLN A 268 -11.77 3.81 -23.23
CA GLN A 268 -11.05 2.89 -24.09
C GLN A 268 -11.37 3.17 -25.56
N SER A 269 -10.33 3.30 -26.39
CA SER A 269 -10.50 3.52 -27.82
C SER A 269 -9.25 3.09 -28.59
N GLY A 270 -9.43 2.39 -29.71
CA GLY A 270 -8.33 2.00 -30.59
C GLY A 270 -7.21 1.19 -29.92
N GLY A 271 -7.53 0.45 -28.85
CA GLY A 271 -6.57 -0.31 -28.05
C GLY A 271 -5.85 0.48 -26.94
N GLY A 272 -6.08 1.80 -26.84
CA GLY A 272 -5.63 2.61 -25.71
C GLY A 272 -6.67 2.65 -24.59
N VAL A 273 -6.21 2.75 -23.35
CA VAL A 273 -7.03 2.90 -22.13
C VAL A 273 -6.54 4.13 -21.36
N MET A 274 -7.46 4.96 -20.90
CA MET A 274 -7.20 6.15 -20.08
C MET A 274 -8.16 6.14 -18.90
N GLN A 275 -7.68 6.39 -17.69
CA GLN A 275 -8.49 6.42 -16.47
C GLN A 275 -8.31 7.77 -15.76
N PHE A 276 -9.41 8.31 -15.24
CA PHE A 276 -9.44 9.57 -14.49
C PHE A 276 -10.19 9.37 -13.17
N GLY A 277 -9.68 9.96 -12.09
CA GLY A 277 -10.42 10.10 -10.84
C GLY A 277 -11.24 11.38 -10.86
N GLY A 278 -12.56 11.28 -10.70
CA GLY A 278 -13.45 12.43 -10.53
C GLY A 278 -13.60 13.38 -11.72
N ALA A 279 -14.19 14.55 -11.45
CA ALA A 279 -14.46 15.60 -12.42
C ALA A 279 -13.20 16.39 -12.83
N GLY A 280 -13.18 16.89 -14.06
CA GLY A 280 -12.09 17.72 -14.61
C GLY A 280 -11.05 16.96 -15.43
N GLY A 281 -11.10 15.62 -15.48
CA GLY A 281 -10.26 14.82 -16.36
C GLY A 281 -10.56 15.07 -17.84
N GLU A 282 -9.51 15.15 -18.67
CA GLU A 282 -9.62 15.28 -20.14
C GLU A 282 -8.92 14.11 -20.85
N ALA A 283 -9.68 13.35 -21.64
CA ALA A 283 -9.18 12.30 -22.53
C ALA A 283 -9.03 12.85 -23.94
N GLY A 284 -7.88 12.62 -24.58
CA GLY A 284 -7.63 12.97 -25.97
C GLY A 284 -7.61 11.73 -26.87
N PHE A 285 -8.30 11.80 -28.01
CA PHE A 285 -8.34 10.70 -28.99
C PHE A 285 -7.68 11.13 -30.32
N GLY A 286 -7.13 10.14 -31.03
CA GLY A 286 -6.38 10.28 -32.28
C GLY A 286 -7.23 10.73 -33.48
N ASN A 287 -7.79 11.94 -33.42
CA ASN A 287 -8.49 12.67 -34.48
C ASN A 287 -8.84 14.10 -34.02
N GLY A 288 -8.25 14.57 -32.90
CA GLY A 288 -8.63 15.83 -32.27
C GLY A 288 -9.99 15.78 -31.57
N LEU A 289 -10.51 14.59 -31.24
CA LEU A 289 -11.64 14.45 -30.32
C LEU A 289 -11.10 14.52 -28.89
N LYS A 290 -11.85 15.18 -28.01
CA LYS A 290 -11.61 15.26 -26.58
C LYS A 290 -12.87 14.82 -25.83
N ALA A 291 -12.71 14.13 -24.70
CA ALA A 291 -13.78 13.91 -23.74
C ALA A 291 -13.38 14.53 -22.39
N ASN A 292 -14.21 15.41 -21.86
CA ASN A 292 -14.04 16.01 -20.55
C ASN A 292 -15.02 15.38 -19.56
N VAL A 293 -14.55 15.02 -18.38
CA VAL A 293 -15.43 14.65 -17.26
C VAL A 293 -15.97 15.93 -16.64
N VAL A 294 -17.24 16.23 -16.87
CA VAL A 294 -17.91 17.43 -16.32
C VAL A 294 -18.26 17.22 -14.86
N ALA A 295 -18.77 16.03 -14.53
CA ALA A 295 -19.14 15.62 -13.19
C ALA A 295 -19.06 14.09 -13.07
N HIS A 296 -18.84 13.61 -11.86
CA HIS A 296 -18.74 12.19 -11.54
C HIS A 296 -19.17 11.99 -10.09
N ASP A 297 -20.02 10.98 -9.87
CA ASP A 297 -20.39 10.48 -8.55
C ASP A 297 -20.79 8.98 -8.65
N LYS A 298 -21.27 8.41 -7.54
CA LYS A 298 -21.76 7.03 -7.46
C LYS A 298 -22.93 6.70 -8.40
N ASP A 299 -23.64 7.70 -8.93
CA ASP A 299 -24.80 7.53 -9.81
C ASP A 299 -24.41 7.62 -11.29
N GLY A 300 -23.19 8.05 -11.61
CA GLY A 300 -22.64 8.06 -12.96
C GLY A 300 -21.67 9.21 -13.25
N ALA A 301 -21.46 9.49 -14.53
CA ALA A 301 -20.61 10.56 -15.00
C ALA A 301 -21.28 11.35 -16.13
N VAL A 302 -21.14 12.68 -16.09
CA VAL A 302 -21.50 13.57 -17.21
C VAL A 302 -20.25 13.86 -18.01
N LEU A 303 -20.28 13.50 -19.29
CA LEU A 303 -19.13 13.56 -20.19
C LEU A 303 -19.40 14.50 -21.34
N LYS A 304 -18.48 15.42 -21.59
CA LYS A 304 -18.54 16.37 -22.68
C LYS A 304 -17.52 16.05 -23.76
N PHE A 305 -18.00 15.61 -24.91
CA PHE A 305 -17.18 15.41 -26.10
C PHE A 305 -17.06 16.72 -26.87
N SER A 306 -15.86 17.02 -27.35
CA SER A 306 -15.59 18.23 -28.14
C SER A 306 -14.46 18.02 -29.13
N ARG A 307 -14.33 18.96 -30.07
CA ARG A 307 -13.25 19.00 -31.06
C ARG A 307 -12.14 19.92 -30.54
N SER A 308 -10.88 19.50 -30.65
CA SER A 308 -9.68 20.31 -30.41
C SER A 308 -9.52 21.41 -31.46
#